data_AF-A0A8J7GFC5-F1
#
_entry.id   AF-A0A8J7GFC5-F1
#
_cell.length_a   1.000
_cell.length_b   1.000
_cell.length_c   1.000
_cell.angle_alpha   90.00
_cell.angle_beta   90.00
_cell.angle_gamma   90.00
#
_symmetry.space_group_name_H-M   'P 1'
#
loop_
_entity.id
_entity.type
_entity.pdbx_description
1 polymer ?
#
loop_
_entity_poly.entity_id
_entity_poly.type
_entity_poly.pdbx_seq_one_letter_code
_entity_poly.pdbx_strand_id
1 'polypeptide(L)'
;MGTPAQAALPTAAVALGDSYASGEAGRWQGNSLSTTGSFDGTDRSYSAGTADPHRVYGTSYDNACDRSDTAPIRSAALNVTERVNLACSGATTANVFRASNGGVAFKGEAPQADQLAAIARAKNVKLIALTIGGNDLGFADIITACVKAYMLYYYCNPDQQTVVDQKIDAVRASVGKAVDEIRAVMSGAGYSATSYTLIVQSSPSPVSRASGNRYGEYGWTRTNTGGCPFWDGDLDWARDTLTNQLDDMIAEVAADRGARFLDLRDAFEGREVCSTGSRQVDATHPASGASSEWVRWLVTGYTSSPGDVRESFHPNAYGQQALGRCLALSAASTAASRSCRNTAGQGPAGMTLS
;
A
#
# COMPACT_ATOMS: atom_id res chain seq x y z
N MET A 1 18.19 -29.94 40.18
CA MET A 1 18.76 -28.86 39.34
C MET A 1 17.66 -28.42 38.39
N GLY A 2 17.10 -27.22 38.57
CA GLY A 2 16.08 -26.71 37.67
C GLY A 2 16.72 -26.38 36.32
N THR A 3 16.15 -26.86 35.23
CA THR A 3 16.49 -26.43 33.87
C THR A 3 16.38 -24.90 33.81
N PRO A 4 17.42 -24.18 33.33
CA PRO A 4 17.32 -22.73 33.17
C PRO A 4 16.14 -22.42 32.25
N ALA A 5 15.26 -21.51 32.69
CA ALA A 5 14.14 -21.06 31.88
C ALA A 5 14.69 -20.48 30.58
N GLN A 6 14.35 -21.09 29.44
CA GLN A 6 14.68 -20.56 28.13
C GLN A 6 14.12 -19.14 28.05
N ALA A 7 14.99 -18.14 27.81
CA ALA A 7 14.54 -16.77 27.63
C ALA A 7 13.48 -16.74 26.51
N ALA A 8 12.33 -16.12 26.78
CA ALA A 8 11.26 -16.02 25.80
C ALA A 8 11.76 -15.26 24.57
N LEU A 9 11.51 -15.81 23.37
CA LEU A 9 11.88 -15.15 22.12
C LEU A 9 11.15 -13.80 22.00
N PRO A 10 11.80 -12.75 21.47
CA PRO A 10 11.16 -11.44 21.30
C PRO A 10 9.97 -11.54 20.35
N THR A 11 8.92 -10.78 20.64
CA THR A 11 7.70 -10.79 19.82
C THR A 11 7.90 -9.97 18.55
N ALA A 12 7.34 -10.44 17.44
CA ALA A 12 7.49 -9.78 16.15
C ALA A 12 6.15 -9.61 15.42
N ALA A 13 6.02 -8.52 14.66
CA ALA A 13 5.04 -8.37 13.60
C ALA A 13 5.77 -8.25 12.26
N VAL A 14 5.28 -8.96 11.23
CA VAL A 14 5.95 -9.04 9.93
C VAL A 14 4.99 -8.60 8.83
N ALA A 15 5.43 -7.71 7.95
CA ALA A 15 4.72 -7.43 6.70
C ALA A 15 5.39 -8.13 5.53
N LEU A 16 4.57 -8.76 4.69
CA LEU A 16 4.92 -9.27 3.37
C LEU A 16 4.03 -8.55 2.35
N GLY A 17 4.47 -8.46 1.11
CA GLY A 17 3.68 -7.86 0.06
C GLY A 17 4.47 -7.03 -0.95
N ASP A 18 3.72 -6.15 -1.60
CA ASP A 18 4.17 -5.25 -2.65
C ASP A 18 4.51 -3.83 -2.14
N SER A 19 4.44 -2.86 -3.04
CA SER A 19 4.76 -1.46 -2.81
C SER A 19 3.89 -0.80 -1.73
N TYR A 20 2.61 -1.16 -1.62
CA TYR A 20 1.70 -0.61 -0.61
C TYR A 20 2.08 -1.07 0.81
N ALA A 21 2.56 -2.31 0.95
CA ALA A 21 3.10 -2.81 2.22
C ALA A 21 4.53 -2.34 2.49
N SER A 22 5.37 -2.19 1.45
CA SER A 22 6.74 -1.68 1.60
C SER A 22 6.75 -0.22 2.09
N GLY A 23 5.77 0.58 1.68
CA GLY A 23 5.75 2.01 1.96
C GLY A 23 6.44 2.83 0.88
N GLU A 24 6.36 2.42 -0.38
CA GLU A 24 6.74 3.25 -1.52
C GLU A 24 6.05 4.63 -1.43
N ALA A 25 6.72 5.67 -1.93
CA ALA A 25 6.31 7.08 -1.79
C ALA A 25 6.30 7.65 -0.37
N GLY A 26 6.73 6.89 0.63
CA GLY A 26 6.75 7.32 2.03
C GLY A 26 7.62 8.55 2.31
N ARG A 27 8.53 8.92 1.39
CA ARG A 27 9.32 10.15 1.55
C ARG A 27 8.51 11.44 1.38
N TRP A 28 7.27 11.35 0.92
CA TRP A 28 6.45 12.52 0.63
C TRP A 28 5.40 12.79 1.73
N GLN A 29 5.07 14.06 1.96
CA GLN A 29 4.02 14.54 2.89
C GLN A 29 3.06 15.47 2.17
N GLY A 30 2.20 14.91 1.32
CA GLY A 30 1.36 15.66 0.40
C GLY A 30 2.02 15.85 -0.97
N ASN A 31 1.39 16.68 -1.79
CA ASN A 31 1.82 17.03 -3.14
C ASN A 31 1.96 18.55 -3.24
N SER A 32 3.02 19.06 -3.86
CA SER A 32 3.26 20.49 -4.04
C SER A 32 3.73 20.77 -5.47
N LEU A 33 3.22 21.85 -6.06
CA LEU A 33 3.61 22.35 -7.38
C LEU A 33 4.96 23.07 -7.38
N SER A 34 5.51 23.35 -6.20
CA SER A 34 6.86 23.88 -6.08
C SER A 34 7.85 22.89 -6.68
N THR A 35 8.80 23.39 -7.47
CA THR A 35 9.84 22.61 -8.15
C THR A 35 11.22 22.83 -7.55
N THR A 36 11.30 23.50 -6.40
CA THR A 36 12.56 23.91 -5.77
C THR A 36 12.64 23.46 -4.33
N GLY A 37 13.88 23.27 -3.85
CA GLY A 37 14.15 22.93 -2.45
C GLY A 37 13.46 21.63 -2.02
N SER A 38 12.74 21.69 -0.89
CA SER A 38 11.98 20.57 -0.32
C SER A 38 10.55 20.43 -0.88
N PHE A 39 10.22 21.15 -1.96
CA PHE A 39 8.90 21.15 -2.59
C PHE A 39 7.81 21.52 -1.57
N ASP A 40 7.91 22.74 -1.03
CA ASP A 40 7.09 23.25 0.08
C ASP A 40 7.10 22.38 1.33
N GLY A 41 8.20 21.69 1.59
CA GLY A 41 8.37 20.81 2.74
C GLY A 41 7.72 19.44 2.60
N THR A 42 7.26 19.08 1.39
CA THR A 42 6.67 17.75 1.17
C THR A 42 7.72 16.63 1.11
N ASP A 43 8.96 16.91 0.71
CA ASP A 43 10.03 15.89 0.67
C ASP A 43 10.72 15.74 2.04
N ARG A 44 10.38 14.68 2.76
CA ARG A 44 10.96 14.28 4.05
C ARG A 44 12.44 13.89 3.95
N SER A 45 12.89 13.53 2.75
CA SER A 45 14.27 13.16 2.48
C SER A 45 15.18 14.37 2.36
N TYR A 46 14.61 15.57 2.11
CA TYR A 46 15.35 16.81 1.99
C TYR A 46 15.91 17.29 3.35
N SER A 47 17.20 17.59 3.38
CA SER A 47 17.87 18.24 4.50
C SER A 47 19.13 18.94 4.01
N ALA A 48 19.48 20.08 4.62
CA ALA A 48 20.72 20.81 4.34
C ALA A 48 21.00 21.07 2.84
N GLY A 49 19.95 21.28 2.03
CA GLY A 49 20.09 21.63 0.62
C GLY A 49 20.04 20.45 -0.37
N THR A 50 19.92 19.20 0.12
CA THR A 50 19.88 18.01 -0.75
C THR A 50 18.83 17.01 -0.29
N ALA A 51 18.27 16.25 -1.24
CA ALA A 51 17.44 15.09 -0.96
C ALA A 51 18.32 13.85 -0.73
N ASP A 52 18.03 13.08 0.31
CA ASP A 52 18.62 11.76 0.56
C ASP A 52 17.54 10.72 0.91
N PRO A 53 17.05 9.97 -0.08
CA PRO A 53 16.01 8.95 0.12
C PRO A 53 16.38 7.86 1.14
N HIS A 54 17.66 7.60 1.42
CA HIS A 54 18.07 6.62 2.44
C HIS A 54 17.60 6.99 3.84
N ARG A 55 17.33 8.28 4.10
CA ARG A 55 16.75 8.73 5.38
C ARG A 55 15.36 8.17 5.63
N VAL A 56 14.64 7.80 4.56
CA VAL A 56 13.28 7.26 4.63
C VAL A 56 13.27 5.76 4.37
N TYR A 57 14.01 5.31 3.36
CA TYR A 57 13.97 3.91 2.90
C TYR A 57 15.11 3.05 3.45
N GLY A 58 16.14 3.66 4.04
CA GLY A 58 17.37 2.97 4.41
C GLY A 58 18.02 2.28 3.21
N THR A 59 18.68 1.14 3.46
CA THR A 59 19.35 0.33 2.43
C THR A 59 18.39 -0.34 1.44
N SER A 60 17.07 -0.32 1.70
CA SER A 60 16.09 -0.84 0.74
C SER A 60 15.89 0.07 -0.48
N TYR A 61 16.44 1.29 -0.43
CA TYR A 61 16.52 2.15 -1.60
C TYR A 61 17.49 1.59 -2.65
N ASP A 62 18.60 0.97 -2.21
CA ASP A 62 19.66 0.45 -3.09
C ASP A 62 19.15 -0.62 -4.06
N ASN A 63 18.21 -1.45 -3.60
CA ASN A 63 17.57 -2.46 -4.44
C ASN A 63 16.16 -2.06 -4.90
N ALA A 64 15.74 -0.83 -4.60
CA ALA A 64 14.41 -0.28 -4.89
C ALA A 64 13.25 -1.11 -4.32
N CYS A 65 13.44 -1.77 -3.17
CA CYS A 65 12.31 -2.33 -2.43
C CYS A 65 11.51 -1.26 -1.67
N ASP A 66 12.07 -0.06 -1.49
CA ASP A 66 11.41 1.17 -1.04
C ASP A 66 10.65 1.01 0.30
N ARG A 67 11.31 0.35 1.26
CA ARG A 67 10.78 0.11 2.61
C ARG A 67 10.86 1.34 3.50
N SER A 68 9.82 2.15 3.48
CA SER A 68 9.74 3.40 4.24
C SER A 68 9.69 3.20 5.76
N ASP A 69 10.26 4.16 6.49
CA ASP A 69 10.14 4.30 7.95
C ASP A 69 8.69 4.54 8.44
N THR A 70 7.77 4.95 7.54
CA THR A 70 6.34 5.13 7.83
C THR A 70 5.44 4.03 7.28
N ALA A 71 6.01 3.00 6.63
CA ALA A 71 5.26 1.87 6.06
C ALA A 71 4.22 1.34 7.08
N PRO A 72 3.07 0.79 6.64
CA PRO A 72 1.97 0.44 7.55
C PRO A 72 2.41 -0.39 8.76
N ILE A 73 3.31 -1.36 8.57
CA ILE A 73 3.85 -2.18 9.67
C ILE A 73 4.73 -1.40 10.64
N ARG A 74 5.44 -0.36 10.18
CA ARG A 74 6.33 0.50 10.98
C ARG A 74 5.54 1.51 11.80
N SER A 75 4.51 2.11 11.21
CA SER A 75 3.67 3.12 11.86
C SER A 75 2.56 2.52 12.74
N ALA A 76 2.22 1.24 12.58
CA ALA A 76 1.25 0.56 13.41
C ALA A 76 1.69 0.45 14.89
N ALA A 77 0.85 0.98 15.78
CA ALA A 77 1.00 0.88 17.24
C ALA A 77 0.66 -0.53 17.76
N LEU A 78 1.52 -1.50 17.43
CA LEU A 78 1.41 -2.90 17.82
C LEU A 78 2.16 -3.19 19.12
N ASN A 79 1.60 -4.07 19.96
CA ASN A 79 2.26 -4.54 21.19
C ASN A 79 3.24 -5.70 20.88
N VAL A 80 4.31 -5.38 20.14
CA VAL A 80 5.41 -6.30 19.79
C VAL A 80 6.76 -5.62 19.98
N THR A 81 7.79 -6.41 20.26
CA THR A 81 9.17 -5.91 20.41
C THR A 81 9.74 -5.46 19.07
N GLU A 82 9.46 -6.20 18.00
CA GLU A 82 10.04 -5.97 16.68
C GLU A 82 8.97 -5.86 15.60
N ARG A 83 9.19 -4.95 14.65
CA ARG A 83 8.42 -4.81 13.42
C ARG A 83 9.37 -5.08 12.26
N VAL A 84 9.05 -6.04 11.41
CA VAL A 84 9.87 -6.43 10.26
C VAL A 84 9.08 -6.19 8.99
N ASN A 85 9.69 -5.51 8.03
CA ASN A 85 9.10 -5.29 6.71
C ASN A 85 9.87 -6.11 5.68
N LEU A 86 9.25 -7.18 5.18
CA LEU A 86 9.77 -8.01 4.10
C LEU A 86 9.17 -7.64 2.73
N ALA A 87 8.11 -6.83 2.73
CA ALA A 87 7.46 -6.37 1.51
C ALA A 87 8.47 -5.62 0.62
N CYS A 88 8.29 -5.70 -0.69
CA CYS A 88 9.19 -5.08 -1.64
C CYS A 88 8.38 -4.49 -2.78
N SER A 89 8.63 -3.22 -3.12
CA SER A 89 7.99 -2.58 -4.25
C SER A 89 8.12 -3.39 -5.55
N GLY A 90 7.01 -3.54 -6.28
CA GLY A 90 6.92 -4.29 -7.53
C GLY A 90 6.81 -5.81 -7.37
N ALA A 91 6.78 -6.34 -6.13
CA ALA A 91 6.61 -7.76 -5.91
C ALA A 91 5.24 -8.27 -6.40
N THR A 92 5.22 -9.44 -7.03
CA THR A 92 4.02 -10.23 -7.31
C THR A 92 3.87 -11.36 -6.30
N THR A 93 2.77 -12.10 -6.35
CA THR A 93 2.56 -13.28 -5.49
C THR A 93 3.68 -14.32 -5.62
N ALA A 94 4.28 -14.46 -6.80
CA ALA A 94 5.42 -15.36 -7.04
C ALA A 94 6.64 -15.03 -6.16
N ASN A 95 6.80 -13.76 -5.76
CA ASN A 95 7.88 -13.34 -4.86
C ASN A 95 7.56 -13.62 -3.39
N VAL A 96 6.31 -13.98 -3.06
CA VAL A 96 5.90 -14.36 -1.71
C VAL A 96 6.12 -15.85 -1.47
N PHE A 97 5.90 -16.73 -2.44
CA PHE A 97 5.97 -18.18 -2.24
C PHE A 97 7.37 -18.64 -1.76
N ARG A 98 7.47 -19.78 -1.06
CA ARG A 98 8.80 -20.35 -0.78
C ARG A 98 9.46 -20.78 -2.07
N ALA A 99 10.77 -20.62 -2.18
CA ALA A 99 11.56 -21.10 -3.32
C ALA A 99 11.33 -22.59 -3.60
N SER A 100 11.18 -23.40 -2.55
CA SER A 100 10.90 -24.84 -2.64
C SER A 100 9.53 -25.16 -3.25
N ASN A 101 8.64 -24.17 -3.42
CA ASN A 101 7.32 -24.33 -4.01
C ASN A 101 7.03 -23.25 -5.08
N GLY A 102 8.03 -22.98 -5.92
CA GLY A 102 7.90 -22.09 -7.09
C GLY A 102 8.03 -20.60 -6.77
N GLY A 103 8.56 -20.24 -5.61
CA GLY A 103 8.91 -18.87 -5.26
C GLY A 103 10.10 -18.33 -6.04
N VAL A 104 10.04 -17.05 -6.36
CA VAL A 104 11.05 -16.37 -7.18
C VAL A 104 11.71 -15.25 -6.38
N ALA A 105 13.03 -15.32 -6.25
CA ALA A 105 13.84 -14.25 -5.67
C ALA A 105 13.63 -12.94 -6.43
N PHE A 106 13.69 -11.81 -5.72
CA PHE A 106 13.36 -10.52 -6.31
C PHE A 106 14.29 -9.43 -5.78
N LYS A 107 14.79 -8.58 -6.69
CA LYS A 107 15.66 -7.44 -6.35
C LYS A 107 16.84 -7.83 -5.42
N GLY A 108 17.45 -8.98 -5.68
CA GLY A 108 18.58 -9.51 -4.92
C GLY A 108 18.22 -10.17 -3.59
N GLU A 109 16.93 -10.29 -3.25
CA GLU A 109 16.46 -10.91 -2.02
C GLU A 109 15.79 -12.26 -2.27
N ALA A 110 15.90 -13.17 -1.30
CA ALA A 110 15.17 -14.43 -1.30
C ALA A 110 13.65 -14.19 -1.29
N PRO A 111 12.82 -15.16 -1.73
CA PRO A 111 11.37 -15.01 -1.63
C PRO A 111 10.92 -14.70 -0.20
N GLN A 112 9.85 -13.91 -0.07
CA GLN A 112 9.47 -13.33 1.22
C GLN A 112 9.06 -14.41 2.24
N ALA A 113 8.49 -15.53 1.81
CA ALA A 113 8.22 -16.68 2.70
C ALA A 113 9.49 -17.35 3.23
N ASP A 114 10.58 -17.41 2.46
CA ASP A 114 11.86 -17.96 2.95
C ASP A 114 12.49 -17.02 3.98
N GLN A 115 12.38 -15.71 3.76
CA GLN A 115 12.79 -14.70 4.75
C GLN A 115 11.93 -14.81 6.03
N LEU A 116 10.60 -14.98 5.90
CA LEU A 116 9.69 -15.22 7.01
C LEU A 116 10.07 -16.50 7.78
N ALA A 117 10.50 -17.57 7.10
CA ALA A 117 10.91 -18.80 7.75
C ALA A 117 12.13 -18.59 8.68
N ALA A 118 13.08 -17.74 8.29
CA ALA A 118 14.20 -17.37 9.16
C ALA A 118 13.71 -16.60 10.40
N ILE A 119 12.78 -15.66 10.23
CA ILE A 119 12.21 -14.87 11.33
C ILE A 119 11.39 -15.76 12.28
N ALA A 120 10.54 -16.64 11.74
CA ALA A 120 9.68 -17.50 12.52
C ALA A 120 10.47 -18.44 13.45
N ARG A 121 11.64 -18.91 13.02
CA ARG A 121 12.55 -19.72 13.87
C ARG A 121 13.22 -18.92 14.99
N ALA A 122 13.39 -17.61 14.82
CA ALA A 122 14.16 -16.76 15.73
C ALA A 122 13.31 -15.89 16.66
N LYS A 123 12.01 -15.76 16.38
CA LYS A 123 11.10 -14.81 17.04
C LYS A 123 9.83 -15.52 17.50
N ASN A 124 9.00 -14.81 18.26
CA ASN A 124 7.61 -15.18 18.56
C ASN A 124 6.67 -14.29 17.73
N VAL A 125 6.42 -14.67 16.48
CA VAL A 125 5.60 -13.89 15.54
C VAL A 125 4.16 -13.85 16.04
N LYS A 126 3.62 -12.64 16.22
CA LYS A 126 2.25 -12.40 16.68
C LYS A 126 1.31 -11.94 15.58
N LEU A 127 1.86 -11.30 14.56
CA LEU A 127 1.10 -10.73 13.46
C LEU A 127 1.87 -10.89 12.15
N ILE A 128 1.16 -11.29 11.11
CA ILE A 128 1.61 -11.21 9.72
C ILE A 128 0.58 -10.37 8.96
N ALA A 129 1.03 -9.35 8.25
CA ALA A 129 0.22 -8.56 7.34
C ALA A 129 0.65 -8.86 5.89
N LEU A 130 -0.32 -9.07 5.00
CA LEU A 130 -0.08 -9.32 3.57
C LEU A 130 -0.90 -8.33 2.73
N THR A 131 -0.21 -7.64 1.81
CA THR A 131 -0.84 -6.86 0.72
C THR A 131 -0.17 -7.27 -0.59
N ILE A 132 -0.89 -7.98 -1.46
CA ILE A 132 -0.33 -8.52 -2.71
C ILE A 132 -1.45 -8.75 -3.73
N GLY A 133 -1.09 -8.88 -5.01
CA GLY A 133 -2.01 -9.22 -6.11
C GLY A 133 -2.25 -8.08 -7.10
N GLY A 134 -2.01 -6.81 -6.70
CA GLY A 134 -2.14 -5.66 -7.60
C GLY A 134 -1.17 -5.73 -8.79
N ASN A 135 0.07 -6.14 -8.54
CA ASN A 135 1.06 -6.33 -9.60
C ASN A 135 0.75 -7.54 -10.49
N ASP A 136 0.19 -8.62 -9.92
CA ASP A 136 -0.26 -9.79 -10.67
C ASP A 136 -1.42 -9.46 -11.64
N LEU A 137 -2.32 -8.55 -11.24
CA LEU A 137 -3.36 -8.02 -12.09
C LEU A 137 -2.80 -7.14 -13.23
N GLY A 138 -1.65 -6.50 -13.00
CA GLY A 138 -1.08 -5.47 -13.87
C GLY A 138 -1.68 -4.09 -13.63
N PHE A 139 -1.94 -3.75 -12.36
CA PHE A 139 -2.60 -2.48 -11.99
C PHE A 139 -1.86 -1.23 -12.51
N ALA A 140 -0.52 -1.26 -12.55
CA ALA A 140 0.28 -0.19 -13.13
C ALA A 140 0.04 -0.01 -14.64
N ASP A 141 -0.18 -1.10 -15.38
CA ASP A 141 -0.51 -1.06 -16.81
C ASP A 141 -1.92 -0.52 -17.03
N ILE A 142 -2.87 -0.89 -16.18
CA ILE A 142 -4.25 -0.37 -16.20
C ILE A 142 -4.24 1.15 -15.99
N ILE A 143 -3.57 1.64 -14.94
CA ILE A 143 -3.41 3.08 -14.70
C ILE A 143 -2.76 3.76 -15.91
N THR A 144 -1.67 3.18 -16.43
CA THR A 144 -0.96 3.74 -17.58
C THR A 144 -1.85 3.81 -18.82
N ALA A 145 -2.68 2.80 -19.06
CA ALA A 145 -3.65 2.79 -20.16
C ALA A 145 -4.68 3.90 -19.99
N CYS A 146 -5.18 4.12 -18.78
CA CYS A 146 -6.14 5.19 -18.49
C CYS A 146 -5.54 6.59 -18.62
N VAL A 147 -4.32 6.80 -18.14
CA VAL A 147 -3.59 8.06 -18.34
C VAL A 147 -3.38 8.33 -19.84
N LYS A 148 -2.99 7.32 -20.63
CA LYS A 148 -2.83 7.47 -22.08
C LYS A 148 -4.16 7.73 -22.79
N ALA A 149 -5.23 7.05 -22.39
CA ALA A 149 -6.57 7.24 -22.91
C ALA A 149 -7.07 8.68 -22.67
N TYR A 150 -6.81 9.22 -21.48
CA TYR A 150 -7.07 10.64 -21.18
C TYR A 150 -6.37 11.59 -22.13
N MET A 151 -5.07 11.38 -22.36
CA MET A 151 -4.27 12.22 -23.27
C MET A 151 -4.71 12.11 -24.74
N LEU A 152 -5.40 11.04 -25.11
CA LEU A 152 -5.88 10.76 -26.47
C LEU A 152 -7.39 10.96 -26.64
N TYR A 153 -8.07 11.53 -25.64
CA TYR A 153 -9.50 11.87 -25.68
C TYR A 153 -10.48 10.68 -25.78
N TYR A 154 -10.21 9.57 -25.09
CA TYR A 154 -11.16 8.46 -24.94
C TYR A 154 -11.12 7.84 -23.54
N TYR A 155 -12.18 7.11 -23.15
CA TYR A 155 -12.28 6.39 -21.87
C TYR A 155 -11.53 5.04 -21.93
N CYS A 156 -10.83 4.67 -20.86
CA CYS A 156 -10.15 3.38 -20.77
C CYS A 156 -11.05 2.27 -20.21
N ASN A 157 -12.08 2.64 -19.43
CA ASN A 157 -12.79 1.71 -18.58
C ASN A 157 -13.37 0.46 -19.29
N PRO A 158 -13.89 0.49 -20.53
CA PRO A 158 -14.52 -0.70 -21.11
C PRO A 158 -13.46 -1.74 -21.50
N ASP A 159 -12.35 -1.29 -22.08
CA ASP A 159 -11.24 -2.14 -22.48
C ASP A 159 -10.52 -2.71 -21.26
N GLN A 160 -10.28 -1.87 -20.25
CA GLN A 160 -9.59 -2.30 -19.04
C GLN A 160 -10.44 -3.23 -18.16
N GLN A 161 -11.77 -3.07 -18.12
CA GLN A 161 -12.63 -4.04 -17.43
C GLN A 161 -12.47 -5.44 -18.04
N THR A 162 -12.42 -5.55 -19.37
CA THR A 162 -12.20 -6.83 -20.05
C THR A 162 -10.86 -7.47 -19.65
N VAL A 163 -9.79 -6.66 -19.54
CA VAL A 163 -8.48 -7.14 -19.07
C VAL A 163 -8.54 -7.65 -17.62
N VAL A 164 -9.26 -6.95 -16.76
CA VAL A 164 -9.42 -7.32 -15.34
C VAL A 164 -10.17 -8.63 -15.22
N ASP A 165 -11.31 -8.77 -15.91
CA ASP A 165 -12.14 -9.98 -15.88
C ASP A 165 -11.38 -11.22 -16.37
N GLN A 166 -10.51 -11.06 -17.37
CA GLN A 166 -9.66 -12.14 -17.87
C GLN A 166 -8.59 -12.62 -16.88
N LYS A 167 -8.17 -11.76 -15.95
CA LYS A 167 -7.05 -12.03 -15.04
C LYS A 167 -7.46 -12.35 -13.62
N ILE A 168 -8.62 -11.87 -13.17
CA ILE A 168 -8.99 -11.85 -11.75
C ILE A 168 -8.98 -13.23 -11.10
N ASP A 169 -9.39 -14.29 -11.82
CA ASP A 169 -9.37 -15.66 -11.31
C ASP A 169 -7.95 -16.22 -11.12
N ALA A 170 -7.02 -15.89 -12.02
CA ALA A 170 -5.62 -16.27 -11.87
C ALA A 170 -4.95 -15.52 -10.71
N VAL A 171 -5.30 -14.24 -10.53
CA VAL A 171 -4.86 -13.44 -9.38
C VAL A 171 -5.40 -14.05 -8.09
N ARG A 172 -6.70 -14.38 -8.03
CA ARG A 172 -7.34 -15.06 -6.89
C ARG A 172 -6.60 -16.33 -6.49
N ALA A 173 -6.32 -17.21 -7.45
CA ALA A 173 -5.58 -18.44 -7.20
C ALA A 173 -4.18 -18.17 -6.63
N SER A 174 -3.50 -17.15 -7.15
CA SER A 174 -2.12 -16.82 -6.76
C SER A 174 -2.05 -16.15 -5.38
N VAL A 175 -3.00 -15.27 -5.05
CA VAL A 175 -3.13 -14.69 -3.70
C VAL A 175 -3.47 -15.78 -2.69
N GLY A 176 -4.37 -16.71 -3.03
CA GLY A 176 -4.64 -17.89 -2.21
C GLY A 176 -3.37 -18.70 -1.94
N LYS A 177 -2.59 -19.01 -2.98
CA LYS A 177 -1.31 -19.70 -2.83
C LYS A 177 -0.33 -18.93 -1.93
N ALA A 178 -0.32 -17.60 -1.97
CA ALA A 178 0.54 -16.79 -1.10
C ALA A 178 0.17 -16.97 0.38
N VAL A 179 -1.13 -16.99 0.69
CA VAL A 179 -1.64 -17.28 2.04
C VAL A 179 -1.26 -18.69 2.49
N ASP A 180 -1.37 -19.70 1.63
CA ASP A 180 -0.96 -21.08 1.95
C ASP A 180 0.53 -21.19 2.24
N GLU A 181 1.36 -20.49 1.46
CA GLU A 181 2.80 -20.53 1.63
C GLU A 181 3.23 -19.90 2.96
N ILE A 182 2.60 -18.79 3.35
CA ILE A 182 2.78 -18.20 4.69
C ILE A 182 2.37 -19.18 5.78
N ARG A 183 1.19 -19.81 5.65
CA ARG A 183 0.69 -20.81 6.62
C ARG A 183 1.64 -22.00 6.75
N ALA A 184 2.17 -22.48 5.63
CA ALA A 184 3.10 -23.60 5.60
C ALA A 184 4.47 -23.25 6.20
N VAL A 185 4.98 -22.03 6.00
CA VAL A 185 6.18 -21.53 6.70
C VAL A 185 5.95 -21.53 8.21
N MET A 186 4.84 -20.96 8.67
CA MET A 186 4.55 -20.82 10.09
C MET A 186 4.36 -22.19 10.75
N SER A 187 3.60 -23.08 10.12
CA SER A 187 3.44 -24.47 10.58
C SER A 187 4.77 -25.21 10.63
N GLY A 188 5.62 -25.08 9.59
CA GLY A 188 6.96 -25.66 9.55
C GLY A 188 7.91 -25.11 10.62
N ALA A 189 7.66 -23.91 11.13
CA ALA A 189 8.36 -23.31 12.26
C ALA A 189 7.74 -23.64 13.64
N GLY A 190 6.70 -24.49 13.68
CA GLY A 190 6.05 -24.95 14.92
C GLY A 190 4.92 -24.06 15.43
N TYR A 191 4.45 -23.09 14.64
CA TYR A 191 3.31 -22.24 15.01
C TYR A 191 1.99 -22.96 14.74
N SER A 192 1.08 -22.91 15.71
CA SER A 192 -0.34 -23.22 15.45
C SER A 192 -1.02 -22.05 14.74
N ALA A 193 -2.11 -22.32 14.01
CA ALA A 193 -2.88 -21.27 13.32
C ALA A 193 -3.43 -20.18 14.28
N THR A 194 -3.56 -20.49 15.57
CA THR A 194 -4.06 -19.58 16.62
C THR A 194 -2.94 -18.84 17.36
N SER A 195 -1.68 -19.18 17.14
CA SER A 195 -0.54 -18.56 17.85
C SER A 195 -0.13 -17.20 17.29
N TYR A 196 -0.59 -16.88 16.08
CA TYR A 196 -0.37 -15.62 15.37
C TYR A 196 -1.62 -15.22 14.59
N THR A 197 -1.77 -13.93 14.32
CA THR A 197 -2.81 -13.42 13.42
C THR A 197 -2.24 -13.25 12.02
N LEU A 198 -2.93 -13.75 10.99
CA LEU A 198 -2.66 -13.40 9.60
C LEU A 198 -3.76 -12.44 9.11
N ILE A 199 -3.35 -11.23 8.71
CA ILE A 199 -4.24 -10.23 8.11
C ILE A 199 -3.87 -10.09 6.64
N VAL A 200 -4.82 -10.38 5.76
CA VAL A 200 -4.73 -10.01 4.34
C VAL A 200 -5.47 -8.69 4.19
N GLN A 201 -4.82 -7.71 3.59
CA GLN A 201 -5.33 -6.35 3.48
C GLN A 201 -5.55 -6.04 2.00
N SER A 202 -6.64 -5.37 1.68
CA SER A 202 -6.78 -4.75 0.37
C SER A 202 -5.95 -3.47 0.26
N SER A 203 -6.13 -2.69 -0.81
CA SER A 203 -5.45 -1.41 -1.00
C SER A 203 -6.48 -0.27 -1.06
N PRO A 204 -6.16 0.93 -0.56
CA PRO A 204 -7.05 2.08 -0.74
C PRO A 204 -7.08 2.51 -2.21
N SER A 205 -8.22 3.05 -2.65
CA SER A 205 -8.29 3.72 -3.95
C SER A 205 -7.37 4.94 -3.97
N PRO A 206 -6.49 5.07 -4.98
CA PRO A 206 -5.58 6.22 -5.08
C PRO A 206 -6.27 7.46 -5.67
N VAL A 207 -7.43 7.29 -6.28
CA VAL A 207 -8.22 8.32 -6.96
C VAL A 207 -9.63 8.41 -6.37
N SER A 208 -10.19 9.63 -6.37
CA SER A 208 -11.56 9.86 -5.96
C SER A 208 -12.54 9.47 -7.06
N ARG A 209 -13.83 9.41 -6.73
CA ARG A 209 -14.91 9.50 -7.74
C ARG A 209 -14.82 10.81 -8.50
N ALA A 210 -15.48 10.87 -9.67
CA ALA A 210 -15.63 12.09 -10.45
C ALA A 210 -16.23 13.24 -9.62
N SER A 211 -17.30 12.95 -8.87
CA SER A 211 -17.97 13.92 -8.00
C SER A 211 -17.09 14.47 -6.87
N GLY A 212 -16.06 13.72 -6.49
CA GLY A 212 -15.07 14.11 -5.50
C GLY A 212 -13.84 14.82 -6.08
N ASN A 213 -13.71 14.91 -7.40
CA ASN A 213 -12.52 15.48 -8.05
C ASN A 213 -12.59 17.02 -8.10
N ARG A 214 -11.51 17.68 -7.66
CA ARG A 214 -11.36 19.14 -7.61
C ARG A 214 -11.34 19.80 -8.98
N TYR A 215 -10.92 19.07 -10.01
CA TYR A 215 -10.77 19.59 -11.37
C TYR A 215 -11.79 18.93 -12.29
N GLY A 216 -12.51 19.71 -13.10
CA GLY A 216 -13.35 19.16 -14.17
C GLY A 216 -12.51 18.41 -15.22
N GLU A 217 -13.13 17.53 -15.99
CA GLU A 217 -12.44 16.70 -17.00
C GLU A 217 -11.99 17.49 -18.25
N TYR A 218 -12.41 18.74 -18.39
CA TYR A 218 -12.06 19.64 -19.50
C TYR A 218 -10.74 20.39 -19.26
N GLY A 219 -10.00 20.60 -20.35
CA GLY A 219 -8.73 21.33 -20.32
C GLY A 219 -7.58 20.47 -19.77
N TRP A 220 -6.58 21.13 -19.18
CA TRP A 220 -5.32 20.48 -18.80
C TRP A 220 -5.04 20.51 -17.29
N THR A 221 -5.99 20.95 -16.47
CA THR A 221 -5.77 21.12 -15.01
C THR A 221 -5.60 19.77 -14.31
N ARG A 222 -6.34 18.73 -14.69
CA ARG A 222 -6.13 17.35 -14.21
C ARG A 222 -4.72 16.85 -14.48
N THR A 223 -4.15 17.19 -15.65
CA THR A 223 -2.76 16.86 -15.99
C THR A 223 -1.81 17.80 -15.27
N ASN A 224 -1.70 19.06 -15.70
CA ASN A 224 -0.61 19.97 -15.38
C ASN A 224 -0.56 20.43 -13.91
N THR A 225 -1.69 20.34 -13.20
CA THR A 225 -1.83 20.84 -11.83
C THR A 225 -2.17 19.71 -10.86
N GLY A 226 -3.20 18.93 -11.17
CA GLY A 226 -3.69 17.89 -10.28
C GLY A 226 -2.83 16.62 -10.26
N GLY A 227 -2.25 16.27 -11.40
CA GLY A 227 -1.59 14.98 -11.60
C GLY A 227 -2.56 13.79 -11.48
N CYS A 228 -3.79 13.96 -11.95
CA CYS A 228 -4.84 12.95 -12.02
C CYS A 228 -5.53 12.93 -13.41
N PRO A 229 -4.80 12.73 -14.51
CA PRO A 229 -5.35 12.77 -15.87
C PRO A 229 -6.21 11.53 -16.16
N PHE A 230 -7.45 11.53 -15.67
CA PHE A 230 -8.46 10.50 -15.87
C PHE A 230 -9.79 11.15 -16.25
N TRP A 231 -10.60 10.48 -17.08
CA TRP A 231 -11.97 10.91 -17.35
C TRP A 231 -12.90 10.58 -16.18
N ASP A 232 -14.04 11.26 -16.08
CA ASP A 232 -15.00 11.02 -14.99
C ASP A 232 -15.48 9.56 -14.96
N GLY A 233 -15.82 9.01 -16.13
CA GLY A 233 -16.19 7.60 -16.27
C GLY A 233 -15.08 6.62 -15.86
N ASP A 234 -13.81 6.98 -16.06
CA ASP A 234 -12.67 6.15 -15.63
C ASP A 234 -12.46 6.22 -14.12
N LEU A 235 -12.66 7.40 -13.51
CA LEU A 235 -12.58 7.59 -12.06
C LEU A 235 -13.68 6.81 -11.33
N ASP A 236 -14.93 6.94 -11.78
CA ASP A 236 -16.06 6.23 -11.19
C ASP A 236 -15.93 4.73 -11.38
N TRP A 237 -15.49 4.27 -12.56
CA TRP A 237 -15.18 2.86 -12.79
C TRP A 237 -14.08 2.34 -11.85
N ALA A 238 -12.97 3.06 -11.74
CA ALA A 238 -11.86 2.66 -10.88
C ALA A 238 -12.31 2.53 -9.42
N ARG A 239 -13.12 3.48 -8.93
CA ARG A 239 -13.59 3.51 -7.55
C ARG A 239 -14.68 2.48 -7.25
N ASP A 240 -15.70 2.41 -8.10
CA ASP A 240 -16.94 1.70 -7.79
C ASP A 240 -17.03 0.32 -8.44
N THR A 241 -16.18 0.02 -9.43
CA THR A 241 -16.13 -1.30 -10.09
C THR A 241 -14.80 -2.01 -9.81
N LEU A 242 -13.68 -1.47 -10.30
CA LEU A 242 -12.38 -2.14 -10.23
C LEU A 242 -11.93 -2.41 -8.78
N THR A 243 -11.97 -1.38 -7.94
CA THR A 243 -11.56 -1.51 -6.53
C THR A 243 -12.45 -2.51 -5.79
N ASN A 244 -13.77 -2.46 -6.00
CA ASN A 244 -14.70 -3.40 -5.37
C ASN A 244 -14.43 -4.84 -5.83
N GLN A 245 -14.28 -5.08 -7.13
CA GLN A 245 -14.01 -6.41 -7.67
C GLN A 245 -12.72 -7.03 -7.12
N LEU A 246 -11.64 -6.23 -7.04
CA LEU A 246 -10.36 -6.69 -6.50
C LEU A 246 -10.47 -6.98 -5.00
N ASP A 247 -11.08 -6.08 -4.25
CA ASP A 247 -11.13 -6.17 -2.78
C ASP A 247 -12.08 -7.26 -2.31
N ASP A 248 -13.19 -7.49 -3.01
CA ASP A 248 -14.11 -8.60 -2.75
C ASP A 248 -13.43 -9.95 -3.03
N MET A 249 -12.64 -10.06 -4.10
CA MET A 249 -11.84 -11.24 -4.38
C MET A 249 -10.83 -11.52 -3.25
N ILE A 250 -10.13 -10.48 -2.75
CA ILE A 250 -9.18 -10.64 -1.65
C ILE A 250 -9.91 -11.04 -0.35
N ALA A 251 -11.08 -10.47 -0.09
CA ALA A 251 -11.93 -10.82 1.05
C ALA A 251 -12.33 -12.30 1.03
N GLU A 252 -12.74 -12.80 -0.12
CA GLU A 252 -13.09 -14.21 -0.34
C GLU A 252 -11.89 -15.12 -0.08
N VAL A 253 -10.70 -14.80 -0.65
CA VAL A 253 -9.48 -15.56 -0.39
C VAL A 253 -9.12 -15.59 1.10
N ALA A 254 -9.25 -14.45 1.80
CA ALA A 254 -8.97 -14.39 3.23
C ALA A 254 -9.94 -15.28 4.02
N ALA A 255 -11.23 -15.21 3.73
CA ALA A 255 -12.27 -16.02 4.37
C ALA A 255 -12.03 -17.53 4.14
N ASP A 256 -11.82 -17.94 2.88
CA ASP A 256 -11.59 -19.33 2.49
C ASP A 256 -10.36 -19.95 3.17
N ARG A 257 -9.40 -19.12 3.58
CA ARG A 257 -8.13 -19.54 4.19
C ARG A 257 -8.01 -19.21 5.67
N GLY A 258 -9.12 -18.82 6.30
CA GLY A 258 -9.16 -18.49 7.72
C GLY A 258 -8.16 -17.39 8.11
N ALA A 259 -7.84 -16.49 7.17
CA ALA A 259 -7.13 -15.26 7.45
C ALA A 259 -8.15 -14.16 7.78
N ARG A 260 -7.71 -13.12 8.46
CA ARG A 260 -8.54 -11.95 8.71
C ARG A 260 -8.41 -10.99 7.54
N PHE A 261 -9.51 -10.39 7.12
CA PHE A 261 -9.54 -9.38 6.08
C PHE A 261 -9.57 -7.98 6.69
N LEU A 262 -8.69 -7.11 6.19
CA LEU A 262 -8.75 -5.68 6.43
C LEU A 262 -9.07 -4.98 5.12
N ASP A 263 -10.32 -4.53 4.99
CA ASP A 263 -10.81 -3.81 3.84
C ASP A 263 -10.39 -2.33 3.94
N LEU A 264 -9.59 -1.90 2.97
CA LEU A 264 -8.99 -0.57 2.89
C LEU A 264 -9.55 0.26 1.74
N ARG A 265 -10.51 -0.24 0.94
CA ARG A 265 -11.02 0.44 -0.26
C ARG A 265 -11.37 1.90 -0.02
N ASP A 266 -12.01 2.17 1.12
CA ASP A 266 -12.53 3.49 1.50
C ASP A 266 -11.67 4.22 2.54
N ALA A 267 -10.48 3.70 2.86
CA ALA A 267 -9.62 4.30 3.87
C ALA A 267 -9.20 5.74 3.49
N PHE A 268 -9.11 6.04 2.19
CA PHE A 268 -8.63 7.33 1.69
C PHE A 268 -9.73 8.24 1.14
N GLU A 269 -11.02 7.94 1.35
CA GLU A 269 -12.12 8.80 0.88
C GLU A 269 -11.90 10.27 1.28
N GLY A 270 -11.86 11.19 0.32
CA GLY A 270 -11.58 12.61 0.58
C GLY A 270 -10.09 12.99 0.65
N ARG A 271 -9.18 12.01 0.50
CA ARG A 271 -7.71 12.17 0.64
C ARG A 271 -6.95 11.67 -0.58
N GLU A 272 -7.65 11.16 -1.58
CA GLU A 272 -7.09 10.71 -2.84
C GLU A 272 -6.47 11.87 -3.65
N VAL A 273 -5.72 11.55 -4.70
CA VAL A 273 -5.20 12.56 -5.62
C VAL A 273 -6.36 13.38 -6.18
N CYS A 274 -6.22 14.71 -6.20
CA CYS A 274 -7.24 15.65 -6.68
C CYS A 274 -8.55 15.68 -5.90
N SER A 275 -8.65 15.02 -4.75
CA SER A 275 -9.88 14.99 -3.98
C SER A 275 -10.24 16.37 -3.41
N THR A 276 -11.52 16.76 -3.45
CA THR A 276 -12.03 18.02 -2.88
C THR A 276 -11.96 18.07 -1.37
N GLY A 277 -11.91 16.91 -0.69
CA GLY A 277 -11.74 16.80 0.76
C GLY A 277 -10.31 17.07 1.26
N SER A 278 -9.38 17.31 0.34
CA SER A 278 -7.98 17.59 0.62
C SER A 278 -7.42 18.64 -0.35
N ARG A 279 -6.16 19.00 -0.18
CA ARG A 279 -5.45 19.99 -1.01
C ARG A 279 -3.99 19.65 -1.18
N GLN A 280 -3.40 20.27 -2.20
CA GLN A 280 -1.96 20.35 -2.37
C GLN A 280 -1.36 21.30 -1.32
N VAL A 281 -0.07 21.11 -1.06
CA VAL A 281 0.73 21.91 -0.14
C VAL A 281 1.30 23.11 -0.88
N ASP A 282 1.24 24.27 -0.23
CA ASP A 282 1.80 25.53 -0.72
C ASP A 282 2.27 26.41 0.46
N ALA A 283 2.75 27.61 0.17
CA ALA A 283 3.28 28.55 1.17
C ALA A 283 2.26 29.00 2.24
N THR A 284 0.96 29.04 1.93
CA THR A 284 -0.10 29.41 2.88
C THR A 284 -0.83 28.19 3.46
N HIS A 285 -0.60 27.01 2.90
CA HIS A 285 -1.21 25.74 3.27
C HIS A 285 -0.13 24.67 3.49
N PRO A 286 0.57 24.69 4.64
CA PRO A 286 1.64 23.73 4.92
C PRO A 286 1.12 22.29 5.01
N ALA A 287 2.04 21.34 4.80
CA ALA A 287 1.76 19.91 4.89
C ALA A 287 1.09 19.54 6.22
N SER A 288 -0.03 18.84 6.13
CA SER A 288 -0.81 18.40 7.29
C SER A 288 -1.61 17.17 6.96
N GLY A 289 -1.51 16.13 7.79
CA GLY A 289 -2.30 14.91 7.62
C GLY A 289 -3.82 15.16 7.63
N ALA A 290 -4.28 16.27 8.20
CA ALA A 290 -5.69 16.63 8.27
C ALA A 290 -6.22 17.34 7.01
N SER A 291 -5.36 17.81 6.11
CA SER A 291 -5.80 18.58 4.92
C SER A 291 -5.06 18.24 3.63
N SER A 292 -3.86 17.67 3.69
CA SER A 292 -3.10 17.26 2.51
C SER A 292 -3.66 15.98 1.89
N GLU A 293 -3.46 15.84 0.58
CA GLU A 293 -3.64 14.57 -0.12
C GLU A 293 -2.74 13.47 0.51
N TRP A 294 -3.24 12.24 0.62
CA TRP A 294 -2.53 11.09 1.22
C TRP A 294 -1.90 10.17 0.18
N VAL A 295 -2.14 10.46 -1.09
CA VAL A 295 -1.67 9.68 -2.23
C VAL A 295 -0.79 10.57 -3.09
N ARG A 296 0.27 10.01 -3.67
CA ARG A 296 1.07 10.73 -4.66
C ARG A 296 0.33 10.85 -5.96
N TRP A 297 0.37 12.05 -6.51
CA TRP A 297 -0.08 12.30 -7.87
C TRP A 297 0.74 11.55 -8.92
N LEU A 298 0.32 11.63 -10.17
CA LEU A 298 1.09 11.17 -11.30
C LEU A 298 2.43 11.93 -11.41
N VAL A 299 3.52 11.20 -11.21
CA VAL A 299 4.88 11.70 -11.41
C VAL A 299 5.30 11.44 -12.85
N THR A 300 5.27 12.45 -13.71
CA THR A 300 5.70 12.37 -15.12
C THR A 300 6.28 13.70 -15.60
N GLY A 301 6.91 13.73 -16.78
CA GLY A 301 7.38 14.96 -17.40
C GLY A 301 6.29 15.93 -17.87
N TYR A 302 5.00 15.55 -17.80
CA TYR A 302 3.87 16.43 -18.14
C TYR A 302 3.42 17.31 -16.96
N THR A 303 3.79 16.92 -15.74
CA THR A 303 3.49 17.66 -14.52
C THR A 303 4.77 18.25 -13.97
N SER A 304 4.68 19.37 -13.24
CA SER A 304 5.81 19.90 -12.43
C SER A 304 6.08 19.03 -11.19
N SER A 305 5.82 17.73 -11.28
CA SER A 305 5.83 16.80 -10.15
C SER A 305 7.25 16.32 -9.86
N PRO A 306 7.81 16.62 -8.69
CA PRO A 306 9.07 16.03 -8.29
C PRO A 306 8.84 14.58 -7.87
N GLY A 307 9.83 13.71 -8.07
CA GLY A 307 9.81 12.33 -7.58
C GLY A 307 10.23 11.29 -8.60
N ASP A 308 10.12 10.02 -8.24
CA ASP A 308 10.28 8.90 -9.17
C ASP A 308 8.91 8.47 -9.69
N VAL A 309 8.82 8.15 -10.98
CA VAL A 309 7.58 7.72 -11.66
C VAL A 309 6.91 6.56 -10.93
N ARG A 310 7.71 5.65 -10.34
CA ARG A 310 7.16 4.51 -9.58
C ARG A 310 6.26 4.94 -8.43
N GLU A 311 6.63 6.02 -7.75
CA GLU A 311 5.91 6.56 -6.58
C GLU A 311 4.50 7.05 -6.90
N SER A 312 4.14 7.19 -8.17
CA SER A 312 2.81 7.63 -8.61
C SER A 312 1.73 6.75 -8.01
N PHE A 313 0.65 7.38 -7.53
CA PHE A 313 -0.53 6.73 -6.97
C PHE A 313 -0.29 5.85 -5.73
N HIS A 314 0.90 5.91 -5.13
CA HIS A 314 1.17 5.24 -3.86
C HIS A 314 0.81 6.11 -2.66
N PRO A 315 0.49 5.49 -1.50
CA PRO A 315 0.32 6.22 -0.25
C PRO A 315 1.60 6.97 0.14
N ASN A 316 1.48 8.29 0.35
CA ASN A 316 2.56 9.08 0.95
C ASN A 316 2.64 8.83 2.47
N ALA A 317 3.53 9.53 3.20
CA ALA A 317 3.72 9.30 4.63
C ALA A 317 2.43 9.36 5.47
N TYR A 318 1.50 10.28 5.15
CA TYR A 318 0.22 10.37 5.86
C TYR A 318 -0.68 9.18 5.53
N GLY A 319 -0.77 8.80 4.25
CA GLY A 319 -1.49 7.61 3.83
C GLY A 319 -0.96 6.34 4.51
N GLN A 320 0.36 6.16 4.54
CA GLN A 320 0.97 4.99 5.19
C GLN A 320 0.72 4.94 6.69
N GLN A 321 0.77 6.08 7.38
CA GLN A 321 0.41 6.17 8.79
C GLN A 321 -1.07 5.84 9.03
N ALA A 322 -1.96 6.26 8.12
CA ALA A 322 -3.38 5.95 8.20
C ALA A 322 -3.61 4.44 8.04
N LEU A 323 -2.95 3.82 7.06
CA LEU A 323 -2.96 2.36 6.90
C LEU A 323 -2.36 1.63 8.11
N GLY A 324 -1.28 2.15 8.70
CA GLY A 324 -0.71 1.61 9.94
C GLY A 324 -1.67 1.70 11.13
N ARG A 325 -2.47 2.78 11.22
CA ARG A 325 -3.54 2.90 12.21
C ARG A 325 -4.63 1.84 11.98
N CYS A 326 -5.07 1.63 10.73
CA CYS A 326 -6.02 0.57 10.38
C CYS A 326 -5.49 -0.81 10.76
N LEU A 327 -4.22 -1.11 10.46
CA LEU A 327 -3.57 -2.37 10.81
C LEU A 327 -3.53 -2.57 12.34
N ALA A 328 -3.18 -1.53 13.11
CA ALA A 328 -3.15 -1.60 14.57
C ALA A 328 -4.55 -1.85 15.17
N LEU A 329 -5.58 -1.18 14.66
CA LEU A 329 -6.97 -1.41 15.08
C LEU A 329 -7.43 -2.83 14.72
N SER A 330 -7.05 -3.32 13.54
CA SER A 330 -7.43 -4.66 13.09
C SER A 330 -6.74 -5.72 13.94
N ALA A 331 -5.45 -5.56 14.23
CA ALA A 331 -4.70 -6.45 15.11
C ALA A 331 -5.29 -6.54 16.54
N ALA A 332 -5.92 -5.47 17.03
CA ALA A 332 -6.60 -5.45 18.33
C ALA A 332 -8.03 -6.02 18.31
N SER A 333 -8.65 -6.17 17.13
CA SER A 333 -9.95 -6.80 16.97
C SER A 333 -9.82 -8.33 16.89
N THR A 334 -10.92 -9.07 17.06
CA THR A 334 -11.01 -10.52 16.79
C THR A 334 -11.91 -10.83 15.59
N ALA A 335 -12.51 -9.81 14.97
CA ALA A 335 -13.41 -9.99 13.83
C ALA A 335 -12.67 -10.53 12.61
N ALA A 336 -13.33 -11.44 11.88
CA ALA A 336 -12.79 -12.05 10.68
C ALA A 336 -12.61 -11.03 9.53
N SER A 337 -13.46 -10.01 9.47
CA SER A 337 -13.39 -8.94 8.47
C SER A 337 -13.73 -7.59 9.12
N ARG A 338 -13.03 -6.53 8.72
CA ARG A 338 -13.28 -5.14 9.15
C ARG A 338 -12.97 -4.19 8.00
N SER A 339 -13.79 -3.16 7.81
CA SER A 339 -13.49 -2.06 6.90
C SER A 339 -12.91 -0.88 7.67
N CYS A 340 -11.86 -0.26 7.12
CA CYS A 340 -11.25 0.92 7.70
C CYS A 340 -11.65 2.18 6.94
N ARG A 341 -11.97 3.25 7.66
CA ARG A 341 -12.32 4.56 7.09
C ARG A 341 -11.59 5.67 7.82
N ASN A 342 -11.29 6.75 7.11
CA ASN A 342 -10.86 7.97 7.76
C ASN A 342 -12.04 8.69 8.42
N THR A 343 -11.70 9.69 9.23
CA THR A 343 -12.67 10.67 9.72
C THR A 343 -12.41 11.99 9.00
N ALA A 344 -13.43 12.57 8.37
CA ALA A 344 -13.30 13.82 7.64
C ALA A 344 -12.65 14.92 8.50
N GLY A 345 -11.70 15.65 7.91
CA GLY A 345 -10.96 16.72 8.60
C GLY A 345 -9.96 16.26 9.66
N GLN A 346 -9.83 14.96 9.92
CA GLN A 346 -8.83 14.40 10.85
C GLN A 346 -7.59 13.90 10.09
N GLY A 347 -6.47 13.85 10.80
CA GLY A 347 -5.25 13.21 10.31
C GLY A 347 -5.25 11.68 10.47
N PRO A 348 -4.12 11.01 10.19
CA PRO A 348 -3.99 9.55 10.27
C PRO A 348 -4.40 8.88 11.58
N ALA A 349 -4.37 9.60 12.71
CA ALA A 349 -4.84 9.06 13.99
C ALA A 349 -6.36 8.85 14.03
N GLY A 350 -7.12 9.56 13.19
CA GLY A 350 -8.58 9.54 13.11
C GLY A 350 -9.16 8.39 12.27
N MET A 351 -8.39 7.36 11.96
CA MET A 351 -8.93 6.16 11.29
C MET A 351 -9.77 5.33 12.27
N THR A 352 -10.85 4.73 11.77
CA THR A 352 -11.77 3.89 12.53
C THR A 352 -12.08 2.58 11.78
N LEU A 353 -12.53 1.56 12.51
CA LEU A 353 -13.01 0.30 11.92
C LEU A 353 -14.52 0.19 12.06
N SER A 354 -15.19 -0.25 11.00
CA SER A 354 -16.61 -0.62 10.96
C SER A 354 -16.83 -2.11 10.83
#